data_AF-A0A257JCJ6-F1
#
_entry.id   AF-A0A257JCJ6-F1
#
_cell.length_a   1.000
_cell.length_b   1.000
_cell.length_c   1.000
_cell.angle_alpha   90.00
_cell.angle_beta   90.00
_cell.angle_gamma   90.00
#
_symmetry.space_group_name_H-M   'P 1'
#
loop_
_entity.id
_entity.type
_entity.pdbx_description
1 polymer ?
#
loop_
_entity_poly.entity_id
_entity_poly.type
_entity_poly.pdbx_seq_one_letter_code
_entity_poly.pdbx_strand_id
1 'polypeptide(L)' 'MDHDLIIRGGRLADGTGAPLREADIAVRDGLITHIAVPGTLAGTAGETIDATGLLVTPGFVDIHTHY' A
#
# COMPACT_ATOMS: atom_id res chain seq x y z
N MET A 1 -16.16 9.39 0.67
CA MET A 1 -14.79 9.23 0.13
C MET A 1 -14.72 7.87 -0.50
N ASP A 2 -13.95 7.73 -1.58
CA ASP A 2 -13.87 6.45 -2.31
C ASP A 2 -13.00 5.46 -1.56
N HIS A 3 -12.01 5.88 -0.79
CA HIS A 3 -11.14 4.97 -0.06
C HIS A 3 -10.96 5.49 1.37
N ASP A 4 -10.56 4.61 2.30
CA ASP A 4 -10.23 5.04 3.65
C ASP A 4 -8.81 5.59 3.68
N LEU A 5 -7.90 4.86 3.04
CA LEU A 5 -6.48 5.21 2.94
C LEU A 5 -6.00 4.99 1.50
N ILE A 6 -5.18 5.92 1.00
CA ILE A 6 -4.32 5.67 -0.16
C ILE A 6 -2.85 5.89 0.21
N ILE A 7 -2.00 4.92 -0.13
CA ILE A 7 -0.55 5.06 -0.09
C ILE A 7 -0.09 5.35 -1.53
N ARG A 8 0.58 6.49 -1.77
CA ARG A 8 0.94 6.97 -3.11
C ARG A 8 2.41 6.78 -3.42
N GLY A 9 2.71 6.36 -4.66
CA GLY A 9 4.06 6.46 -5.26
C GLY A 9 5.14 5.59 -4.62
N GLY A 10 4.78 4.64 -3.77
CA GLY A 10 5.73 3.80 -3.05
C GLY A 10 6.34 2.71 -3.94
N ARG A 11 7.57 2.28 -3.62
CA ARG A 11 8.15 1.06 -4.22
C ARG A 11 7.62 -0.16 -3.47
N LEU A 12 6.71 -0.89 -4.10
CA LEU A 12 6.06 -2.06 -3.52
C LEU A 12 6.96 -3.29 -3.57
N ALA A 13 7.21 -3.86 -2.39
CA ALA A 13 7.69 -5.23 -2.20
C ALA A 13 6.51 -6.07 -1.66
N ASP A 14 5.81 -6.80 -2.51
CA ASP A 14 4.52 -7.46 -2.15
C ASP A 14 4.66 -8.79 -1.39
N GLY A 15 5.89 -9.25 -1.13
CA GLY A 15 6.18 -10.49 -0.43
C GLY A 15 6.11 -11.76 -1.29
N THR A 16 5.75 -11.66 -2.58
CA THR A 16 5.71 -12.81 -3.50
C THR A 16 7.09 -13.22 -4.04
N GLY A 17 8.09 -12.36 -3.85
CA GLY A 17 9.43 -12.50 -4.45
C GLY A 17 9.57 -11.83 -5.82
N ALA A 18 8.50 -11.22 -6.36
CA ALA A 18 8.58 -10.43 -7.58
C ALA A 18 9.49 -9.18 -7.42
N PRO A 19 10.04 -8.64 -8.53
CA PRO A 19 10.80 -7.40 -8.50
C PRO A 19 9.99 -6.22 -7.94
N LEU A 20 10.70 -5.27 -7.32
CA LEU A 20 10.09 -4.03 -6.85
C LEU A 20 9.45 -3.25 -8.00
N ARG A 21 8.28 -2.68 -7.76
CA ARG A 21 7.61 -1.77 -8.71
C ARG A 21 6.97 -0.61 -7.98
N GLU A 22 6.85 0.53 -8.65
CA GLU A 22 6.10 1.65 -8.10
C GLU A 22 4.59 1.34 -8.10
N ALA A 23 3.89 1.78 -7.05
CA ALA A 23 2.47 1.55 -6.91
C ALA A 23 1.76 2.61 -6.05
N ASP A 24 0.50 2.85 -6.39
CA ASP A 24 -0.51 3.39 -5.48
C ASP A 24 -1.33 2.22 -4.90
N ILE A 25 -1.62 2.24 -3.61
CA ILE A 25 -2.40 1.21 -2.91
C ILE A 25 -3.61 1.87 -2.25
N ALA A 26 -4.81 1.37 -2.53
CA ALA A 26 -6.02 1.82 -1.87
C ALA A 26 -6.55 0.77 -0.89
N VAL A 27 -6.96 1.25 0.28
CA VAL A 27 -7.58 0.47 1.35
C VAL A 27 -9.00 0.97 1.57
N ARG A 28 -9.96 0.06 1.67
CA ARG A 28 -11.34 0.33 2.06
C ARG A 28 -11.83 -0.79 2.98
N ASP A 29 -12.50 -0.43 4.06
CA ASP A 29 -13.05 -1.34 5.07
C ASP A 29 -11.99 -2.33 5.60
N GLY A 30 -10.76 -1.83 5.79
CA GLY A 30 -9.61 -2.62 6.26
C GLY A 30 -9.00 -3.58 5.23
N LEU A 31 -9.47 -3.58 3.99
CA LEU A 31 -9.00 -4.45 2.92
C LEU A 31 -8.29 -3.66 1.82
N ILE A 32 -7.24 -4.23 1.24
CA ILE A 32 -6.64 -3.71 0.00
C ILE A 32 -7.62 -3.96 -1.15
N THR A 33 -8.12 -2.90 -1.77
CA THR A 33 -9.07 -3.01 -2.88
C THR A 33 -8.40 -2.85 -4.24
N HIS A 34 -7.32 -2.06 -4.31
CA HIS A 34 -6.61 -1.78 -5.55
C HIS A 34 -5.12 -1.63 -5.29
N ILE A 35 -4.32 -2.13 -6.24
CA ILE A 35 -2.92 -1.80 -6.40
C ILE A 35 -2.72 -1.37 -7.84
N ALA A 36 -2.39 -0.11 -8.06
CA ALA A 36 -2.34 0.49 -9.40
C ALA A 36 -0.98 1.12 -9.67
N VAL A 37 -0.72 1.43 -10.94
CA VAL A 37 0.45 2.25 -11.34
C VAL A 37 0.27 3.65 -10.74
N PRO A 38 1.33 4.31 -10.23
CA PRO A 38 1.23 5.63 -9.64
C PRO A 38 0.48 6.63 -10.52
N GLY A 39 -0.44 7.39 -9.93
CA GLY A 39 -1.24 8.39 -10.63
C GLY A 39 -2.39 7.83 -11.47
N THR A 40 -2.55 6.50 -11.58
CA THR A 40 -3.69 5.88 -12.28
C THR A 40 -4.85 5.52 -11.35
N LEU A 41 -4.62 5.53 -10.04
CA LEU A 41 -5.65 5.23 -9.05
C LEU A 41 -6.59 6.42 -8.85
N ALA A 42 -7.82 6.26 -9.34
CA ALA A 42 -8.89 7.25 -9.23
C ALA A 42 -9.56 7.26 -7.85
N GLY A 43 -10.18 8.40 -7.54
CA GLY A 43 -10.94 8.60 -6.32
C GLY A 43 -10.16 9.32 -5.22
N THR A 44 -10.90 9.62 -4.14
CA THR A 44 -10.43 10.35 -2.96
C THR A 44 -10.34 9.42 -1.75
N ALA A 45 -9.50 9.77 -0.77
CA ALA A 45 -9.34 9.00 0.46
C ALA A 45 -9.47 9.86 1.71
N GLY A 46 -9.87 9.22 2.82
CA GLY A 46 -9.86 9.83 4.16
C GLY A 46 -8.46 10.22 4.61
N GLU A 47 -7.50 9.38 4.31
CA GLU A 47 -6.08 9.61 4.55
C GLU A 47 -5.28 9.33 3.28
N THR A 48 -4.21 10.11 3.07
CA THR A 48 -3.25 9.85 2.01
C THR A 48 -1.84 9.94 2.56
N ILE A 49 -1.05 8.90 2.30
CA ILE A 49 0.36 8.83 2.66
C ILE A 49 1.19 8.95 1.37
N ASP A 50 2.07 9.94 1.30
CA ASP A 50 3.09 10.04 0.25
C ASP A 50 4.28 9.13 0.59
N ALA A 51 4.44 8.05 -0.17
CA ALA A 51 5.51 7.08 -0.01
C ALA A 51 6.57 7.20 -1.12
N THR A 52 6.63 8.33 -1.83
CA THR A 52 7.60 8.55 -2.91
C THR A 52 9.03 8.35 -2.39
N GLY A 53 9.80 7.49 -3.08
CA GLY A 53 11.16 7.13 -2.69
C GLY A 53 11.27 6.16 -1.51
N LEU A 54 10.16 5.78 -0.89
CA LEU A 54 10.10 4.81 0.22
C LEU A 54 9.71 3.41 -0.28
N LEU A 55 9.91 2.42 0.59
CA LEU A 55 9.41 1.06 0.40
C LEU A 55 8.03 0.90 1.03
N VAL A 56 7.16 0.16 0.35
CA VAL A 56 5.88 -0.31 0.90
C VAL A 56 5.91 -1.82 0.93
N THR A 57 5.65 -2.40 2.10
CA THR A 57 5.70 -3.85 2.34
C THR A 57 4.38 -4.31 2.98
N PRO A 58 4.06 -5.61 2.91
CA PRO A 58 3.15 -6.21 3.88
C PRO A 58 3.62 -5.90 5.31
N GLY A 59 2.66 -5.86 6.24
CA GLY A 59 2.99 -5.88 7.67
C GLY A 59 3.81 -7.14 8.00
N PHE A 60 4.85 -6.99 8.79
CA PHE A 60 5.67 -8.14 9.18
C PHE A 60 4.90 -9.04 10.15
N VAL A 61 5.10 -10.35 9.98
CA VAL A 61 4.53 -11.38 10.85
C VAL A 61 5.60 -11.81 11.84
N ASP A 62 5.46 -11.40 13.08
CA ASP A 62 6.26 -11.95 14.19
C ASP A 62 5.68 -13.31 14.59
N ILE A 63 6.44 -14.36 14.35
CA ILE A 63 6.02 -15.74 14.62
C ILE A 63 6.32 -16.19 16.05
N HIS A 64 7.07 -15.39 16.82
CA HIS A 64 7.51 -15.80 18.14
C HIS A 64 7.77 -14.62 19.07
N THR A 65 6.78 -14.36 19.93
CA THR A 65 6.82 -13.31 20.95
C THR A 65 6.43 -13.89 22.31
N HIS A 66 7.01 -13.36 23.38
CA HIS A 66 6.52 -13.54 24.75
C HIS A 66 5.85 -12.25 25.22
N TYR A 67 4.61 -12.35 25.70
CA TYR A 67 3.81 -11.20 26.17
C TYR A 67 3.86 -11.03 27.68
#